data_AF-A0A521WC73-F1
#
_entry.id   AF-A0A521WC73-F1
#
_cell.length_a   1.000
_cell.length_b   1.000
_cell.length_c   1.000
_cell.angle_alpha   90.00
_cell.angle_beta   90.00
_cell.angle_gamma   90.00
#
_symmetry.space_group_name_H-M   'P 1'
#
loop_
_entity.id
_entity.type
_entity.pdbx_description
1 polymer ?
#
loop_
_entity_poly.entity_id
_entity_poly.type
_entity_poly.pdbx_seq_one_letter_code
_entity_poly.pdbx_strand_id
1 'polypeptide(L)'
;MRDLNLVSAPRFTLADEGRAVFVPAERIAVSTGALTWDGSRRIAAYGTVLEQVSELRSRASQLTFRLAPDVSVFRKVVWTLSYTFARARAEQSGLDGSTFDSPTIRAWSRANTDVRHTIIASIGRDFGKFGSVSMFSRFMSGRPFTPMIASDVNGDGFANDRAFIFDPAVAGSTSTSSTAVDLQRLVAGASRNVRQCLERQLGRPAAANSCEGPWTTFLSAQVSVNPRVFGSRIGLHLTHLNVAIDNPLGGLDELLHGRNLRGWGNPTAPDPTLYRVRGFDASARRYEYQVNPRFGDTRPANTAIRAPFRVSVEARLNLSTPVAQQQVHRFLSAGRNGNPGKRLTVADLKRRYARCARS
;
A
#
# COMPACT_ATOMS: atom_id res chain seq x y z
N MET A 1 16.30 18.82 7.85
CA MET A 1 15.71 19.85 8.73
C MET A 1 16.52 20.00 10.01
N ARG A 2 16.53 21.19 10.61
CA ARG A 2 17.11 21.50 11.93
C ARG A 2 16.15 22.39 12.71
N ASP A 3 16.13 22.29 14.04
CA ASP A 3 15.41 23.24 14.92
C ASP A 3 16.44 24.16 15.60
N LEU A 4 16.42 25.43 15.21
CA LEU A 4 17.35 26.44 15.70
C LEU A 4 17.05 26.88 17.14
N ASN A 5 15.81 26.67 17.61
CA ASN A 5 15.37 27.09 18.94
C ASN A 5 15.32 25.93 19.95
N LEU A 6 15.67 24.70 19.57
CA LEU A 6 15.79 23.57 20.51
C LEU A 6 17.09 23.67 21.32
N VAL A 7 17.01 23.45 22.64
CA VAL A 7 18.21 23.34 23.49
C VAL A 7 19.15 22.23 23.00
N SER A 8 20.45 22.51 22.99
CA SER A 8 21.45 21.59 22.42
C SER A 8 21.75 20.37 23.29
N ALA A 9 21.65 20.52 24.61
CA ALA A 9 21.92 19.47 25.58
C ALA A 9 20.62 18.96 26.21
N PRO A 10 20.48 17.63 26.43
CA PRO A 10 19.37 17.11 27.20
C PRO A 10 19.44 17.60 28.65
N ARG A 11 18.27 17.78 29.25
CA ARG A 11 18.11 18.16 30.67
C ARG A 11 18.37 16.98 31.59
N PHE A 12 17.96 15.78 31.16
CA PHE A 12 18.24 14.53 31.85
C PHE A 12 18.09 13.35 30.88
N THR A 13 18.42 12.15 31.37
CA THR A 13 18.18 10.88 30.68
C THR A 13 17.23 10.01 31.48
N LEU A 14 16.33 9.30 30.82
CA LEU A 14 15.44 8.35 31.47
C LEU A 14 16.24 7.17 32.03
N ALA A 15 15.89 6.74 33.24
CA ALA A 15 16.69 5.77 33.99
C ALA A 15 16.55 4.32 33.49
N ASP A 16 15.44 3.99 32.84
CA ASP A 16 15.09 2.64 32.38
C ASP A 16 15.37 2.43 30.88
N GLU A 17 15.18 3.46 30.05
CA GLU A 17 15.43 3.38 28.59
C GLU A 17 16.65 4.17 28.10
N GLY A 18 17.27 5.01 28.92
CA GLY A 18 18.45 5.79 28.54
C GLY A 18 18.18 6.92 27.52
N ARG A 19 16.92 7.23 27.23
CA ARG A 19 16.50 8.29 26.31
C ARG A 19 16.89 9.67 26.83
N ALA A 20 17.38 10.52 25.94
CA ALA A 20 17.65 11.93 26.20
C ALA A 20 16.34 12.75 26.21
N VAL A 21 16.11 13.55 27.26
CA VAL A 21 14.91 14.41 27.40
C VAL A 21 15.33 15.89 27.48
N PHE A 22 14.72 16.76 26.68
CA PHE A 22 15.08 18.17 26.50
C PHE A 22 14.24 19.14 27.34
N VAL A 23 13.16 18.65 27.96
CA VAL A 23 12.31 19.39 28.92
C VAL A 23 12.75 19.04 30.35
N PRO A 24 12.79 19.98 31.32
CA PRO A 24 13.04 19.66 32.72
C PRO A 24 12.00 18.70 33.31
N ALA A 25 12.42 17.77 34.17
CA ALA A 25 11.54 16.73 34.72
C ALA A 25 10.35 17.32 35.50
N GLU A 26 10.53 18.47 36.14
CA GLU A 26 9.51 19.16 36.94
C GLU A 26 8.39 19.77 36.07
N ARG A 27 8.62 19.90 34.76
CA ARG A 27 7.64 20.42 33.80
C ARG A 27 6.84 19.33 33.08
N ILE A 28 7.09 18.06 33.41
CA ILE A 28 6.37 16.92 32.86
C ILE A 28 5.20 16.60 33.78
N ALA A 29 3.98 16.62 33.24
CA ALA A 29 2.79 16.37 34.04
C ALA A 29 2.78 14.92 34.58
N VAL A 30 2.76 14.76 35.90
CA VAL A 30 2.85 13.44 36.55
C VAL A 30 1.75 12.47 36.09
N SER A 31 0.51 12.94 35.97
CA SER A 31 -0.66 12.09 35.69
C SER A 31 -0.89 11.77 34.22
N THR A 32 -0.18 12.44 33.29
CA THR A 32 -0.40 12.26 31.84
C THR A 32 0.89 12.07 31.05
N GLY A 33 2.04 12.45 31.63
CA GLY A 33 3.32 12.55 30.95
C GLY A 33 3.40 13.69 29.93
N ALA A 34 2.42 14.60 29.90
CA ALA A 34 2.37 15.70 28.94
C ALA A 34 3.51 16.69 29.16
N LEU A 35 4.07 17.19 28.05
CA LEU A 35 5.18 18.14 28.01
C LEU A 35 4.68 19.55 27.68
N THR A 36 5.37 20.56 28.21
CA THR A 36 5.16 21.97 27.86
C THR A 36 6.03 22.36 26.66
N TRP A 37 5.45 23.06 25.68
CA TRP A 37 6.13 23.41 24.42
C TRP A 37 7.37 24.30 24.58
N ASP A 38 7.44 25.11 25.64
CA ASP A 38 8.51 26.07 25.93
C ASP A 38 9.69 25.45 26.71
N GLY A 39 9.47 24.31 27.37
CA GLY A 39 10.45 23.70 28.29
C GLY A 39 11.78 23.29 27.64
N SER A 40 11.78 23.09 26.33
CA SER A 40 12.94 22.73 25.52
C SER A 40 13.43 23.85 24.61
N ARG A 41 12.91 25.08 24.75
CA ARG A 41 13.25 26.22 23.88
C ARG A 41 14.36 27.08 24.46
N ARG A 42 15.26 27.57 23.58
CA ARG A 42 16.33 28.51 23.97
C ARG A 42 15.79 29.90 24.21
N ILE A 43 14.85 30.33 23.36
CA ILE A 43 14.20 31.64 23.41
C ILE A 43 12.71 31.41 23.63
N ALA A 44 12.21 31.75 24.82
CA ALA A 44 10.82 31.50 25.23
C ALA A 44 9.75 32.22 24.39
N ALA A 45 10.13 33.30 23.70
CA ALA A 45 9.23 34.04 22.82
C ALA A 45 8.87 33.30 21.52
N TYR A 46 9.63 32.27 21.15
CA TYR A 46 9.44 31.50 19.92
C TYR A 46 9.20 30.01 20.24
N GLY A 47 8.35 29.37 19.43
CA GLY A 47 8.21 27.91 19.42
C GLY A 47 9.34 27.23 18.64
N THR A 48 9.01 26.17 17.91
CA THR A 48 9.92 25.49 16.98
C THR A 48 10.33 26.44 15.84
N VAL A 49 11.64 26.57 15.59
CA VAL A 49 12.18 27.40 14.49
C VAL A 49 12.93 26.51 13.52
N LEU A 50 12.30 26.18 12.39
CA LEU A 50 12.80 25.16 11.47
C LEU A 50 13.65 25.75 10.34
N GLU A 51 14.87 25.25 10.23
CA GLU A 51 15.73 25.44 9.06
C GLU A 51 15.61 24.21 8.14
N GLN A 52 15.21 24.45 6.88
CA GLN A 52 15.16 23.41 5.86
C GLN A 52 16.51 23.33 5.14
N VAL A 53 17.16 22.17 5.27
CA VAL A 53 18.45 21.87 4.62
C VAL A 53 18.35 20.54 3.89
N SER A 54 19.03 20.42 2.75
CA SER A 54 19.05 19.22 1.91
C SER A 54 20.39 18.48 2.05
N GLU A 55 20.68 18.00 3.27
CA GLU A 55 21.96 17.37 3.59
C GLU A 55 21.88 15.85 3.80
N LEU A 56 20.67 15.28 3.84
CA LEU A 56 20.45 13.85 4.02
C LEU A 56 20.65 13.09 2.70
N ARG A 57 21.17 11.86 2.79
CA ARG A 57 21.41 11.00 1.63
C ARG A 57 20.44 9.83 1.57
N SER A 58 20.14 9.38 0.36
CA SER A 58 19.40 8.13 0.12
C SER A 58 20.13 7.25 -0.89
N ARG A 59 19.95 5.93 -0.77
CA ARG A 59 20.49 4.92 -1.68
C ARG A 59 19.45 3.86 -1.94
N ALA A 60 19.16 3.60 -3.21
CA ALA A 60 18.27 2.54 -3.64
C ALA A 60 18.95 1.68 -4.70
N SER A 61 18.82 0.36 -4.57
CA SER A 61 19.32 -0.62 -5.54
C SER A 61 18.24 -1.66 -5.79
N GLN A 62 18.05 -2.08 -7.04
CA GLN A 62 17.10 -3.12 -7.39
C GLN A 62 17.69 -4.09 -8.42
N LEU A 63 17.31 -5.35 -8.31
CA LEU A 63 17.64 -6.41 -9.25
C LEU A 63 16.34 -7.08 -9.69
N THR A 64 16.08 -7.09 -11.00
CA THR A 64 14.85 -7.64 -11.57
C THR A 64 15.16 -8.81 -12.49
N PHE A 65 14.55 -9.95 -12.19
CA PHE A 65 14.52 -11.13 -13.03
C PHE A 65 13.17 -11.21 -13.74
N ARG A 66 13.17 -11.28 -15.07
CA ARG A 66 11.95 -11.36 -15.87
C ARG A 66 11.99 -12.59 -16.77
N LEU A 67 10.95 -13.40 -16.67
CA LEU A 67 10.70 -14.54 -17.52
C LEU A 67 9.46 -14.25 -18.38
N ALA A 68 9.62 -14.25 -19.70
CA ALA A 68 8.57 -13.96 -20.66
C ALA A 68 8.78 -14.83 -21.91
N PRO A 69 8.47 -16.13 -21.85
CA PRO A 69 8.73 -17.01 -22.98
C PRO A 69 7.70 -16.76 -24.09
N ASP A 70 8.17 -16.85 -25.33
CA ASP A 70 7.28 -16.84 -26.48
C ASP A 70 6.76 -18.26 -26.76
N VAL A 71 5.65 -18.60 -26.11
CA VAL A 71 4.89 -19.85 -26.35
C VAL A 71 3.59 -19.60 -27.11
N SER A 72 3.43 -18.38 -27.65
CA SER A 72 2.23 -17.94 -28.36
C SER A 72 1.99 -18.78 -29.62
N VAL A 73 3.08 -19.21 -30.28
CA VAL A 73 3.12 -19.99 -31.51
C VAL A 73 2.41 -21.35 -31.38
N PHE A 74 2.43 -21.98 -30.20
CA PHE A 74 1.87 -23.33 -30.01
C PHE A 74 0.59 -23.37 -29.17
N ARG A 75 0.34 -22.39 -28.30
CA ARG A 75 -0.77 -22.46 -27.33
C ARG A 75 -1.62 -21.20 -27.20
N LYS A 76 -1.37 -20.13 -27.97
CA LYS A 76 -2.07 -18.83 -27.83
C LYS A 76 -2.12 -18.30 -26.39
N VAL A 77 -1.14 -18.70 -25.58
CA VAL A 77 -0.97 -18.27 -24.19
C VAL A 77 0.26 -17.37 -24.17
N VAL A 78 0.12 -16.22 -23.52
CA VAL A 78 1.23 -15.32 -23.20
C VAL A 78 1.28 -15.21 -21.69
N TRP A 79 2.46 -15.32 -21.12
CA TRP A 79 2.63 -15.07 -19.70
C TRP A 79 3.97 -14.42 -19.41
N THR A 80 4.00 -13.65 -18.34
CA THR A 80 5.19 -13.00 -17.84
C THR A 80 5.25 -13.18 -16.34
N LEU A 81 6.44 -13.44 -15.83
CA LEU A 81 6.75 -13.48 -14.41
C LEU A 81 7.96 -12.58 -14.18
N SER A 82 7.82 -11.62 -13.28
CA SER A 82 8.88 -10.69 -12.90
C SER A 82 9.06 -10.74 -11.40
N TYR A 83 10.28 -10.94 -10.94
CA TYR A 83 10.66 -10.83 -9.55
C TYR A 83 11.69 -9.71 -9.40
N THR A 84 11.38 -8.74 -8.56
CA THR A 84 12.28 -7.65 -8.20
C THR A 84 12.68 -7.78 -6.74
N PHE A 85 13.98 -7.87 -6.50
CA PHE A 85 14.57 -7.65 -5.20
C PHE A 85 15.04 -6.19 -5.12
N ALA A 86 14.55 -5.43 -4.14
CA ALA A 86 14.96 -4.05 -3.92
C ALA A 86 15.54 -3.86 -2.51
N ARG A 87 16.45 -2.90 -2.39
CA ARG A 87 16.97 -2.43 -1.12
C ARG A 87 17.06 -0.91 -1.15
N ALA A 88 16.36 -0.24 -0.26
CA ALA A 88 16.38 1.20 -0.09
C ALA A 88 16.80 1.58 1.34
N ARG A 89 17.74 2.51 1.45
CA ARG A 89 18.19 3.11 2.71
C ARG A 89 18.17 4.62 2.59
N ALA A 90 17.92 5.29 3.71
CA ALA A 90 18.00 6.74 3.80
C ALA A 90 18.66 7.14 5.12
N GLU A 91 19.40 8.24 5.10
CA GLU A 91 19.73 8.97 6.31
C GLU A 91 18.49 9.69 6.80
N GLN A 92 18.24 9.58 8.09
CA GLN A 92 17.14 10.27 8.77
C GLN A 92 17.72 11.02 9.96
N SER A 93 17.18 12.20 10.22
CA SER A 93 17.31 12.93 11.48
C SER A 93 16.07 12.67 12.34
N GLY A 94 16.12 13.07 13.61
CA GLY A 94 14.93 13.04 14.45
C GLY A 94 13.89 14.12 14.12
N LEU A 95 14.14 15.02 13.16
CA LEU A 95 13.16 16.02 12.70
C LEU A 95 12.52 15.64 11.35
N ASP A 96 13.21 14.81 10.56
CA ASP A 96 12.76 14.33 9.24
C ASP A 96 12.34 12.85 9.27
N GLY A 97 12.42 12.21 10.44
CA GLY A 97 12.24 10.78 10.63
C GLY A 97 11.73 10.45 12.02
N SER A 98 12.22 9.36 12.59
CA SER A 98 11.88 8.93 13.95
C SER A 98 13.12 9.03 14.84
N THR A 99 12.95 9.45 16.09
CA THR A 99 14.05 9.79 17.00
C THR A 99 14.08 8.90 18.24
N PHE A 100 15.24 8.77 18.87
CA PHE A 100 15.34 8.13 20.20
C PHE A 100 16.40 8.87 21.02
N ASP A 101 17.55 9.09 20.38
CA ASP A 101 18.61 9.95 20.89
C ASP A 101 18.28 11.41 20.59
N SER A 102 19.31 12.25 20.40
CA SER A 102 19.11 13.63 19.98
C SER A 102 18.49 13.73 18.59
N PRO A 103 17.52 14.64 18.36
CA PRO A 103 16.92 14.84 17.04
C PRO A 103 17.89 15.40 16.00
N THR A 104 19.05 15.88 16.43
CA THR A 104 20.13 16.38 15.56
C THR A 104 21.01 15.27 14.98
N ILE A 105 20.99 14.07 15.58
CA ILE A 105 21.80 12.94 15.12
C ILE A 105 21.22 12.40 13.82
N ARG A 106 22.11 12.11 12.86
CA ARG A 106 21.78 11.48 11.58
C ARG A 106 22.18 10.03 11.62
N ALA A 107 21.26 9.16 11.21
CA ALA A 107 21.52 7.74 11.14
C ALA A 107 20.95 7.13 9.87
N TRP A 108 21.64 6.13 9.34
CA TRP A 108 21.18 5.33 8.20
C TRP A 108 20.18 4.27 8.65
N SER A 109 18.96 4.34 8.15
CA SER A 109 17.90 3.35 8.39
C SER A 109 17.46 2.68 7.08
N ARG A 110 16.54 1.71 7.18
CA ARG A 110 15.75 1.30 6.00
C ARG A 110 14.91 2.50 5.58
N ALA A 111 14.77 2.73 4.27
CA ALA A 111 13.85 3.77 3.81
C ALA A 111 12.38 3.34 4.02
N ASN A 112 11.47 4.30 4.18
CA ASN A 112 10.03 4.03 4.30
C ASN A 112 9.45 3.27 3.08
N THR A 113 10.15 3.34 1.94
CA THR A 113 9.80 2.69 0.67
C THR A 113 10.58 1.40 0.40
N ASP A 114 11.31 0.85 1.38
CA ASP A 114 12.10 -0.39 1.26
C ASP A 114 11.24 -1.66 1.22
N VAL A 115 10.43 -1.79 0.16
CA VAL A 115 9.71 -3.03 -0.18
C VAL A 115 10.67 -3.97 -0.90
N ARG A 116 11.15 -4.98 -0.17
CA ARG A 116 12.27 -5.82 -0.62
C ARG A 116 11.92 -6.79 -1.72
N HIS A 117 10.73 -7.35 -1.70
CA HIS A 117 10.33 -8.37 -2.66
C HIS A 117 9.07 -7.93 -3.38
N THR A 118 9.12 -7.88 -4.70
CA THR A 118 7.94 -7.66 -5.54
C THR A 118 7.89 -8.74 -6.62
N ILE A 119 6.79 -9.48 -6.66
CA ILE A 119 6.50 -10.46 -7.70
C ILE A 119 5.33 -9.92 -8.52
N ILE A 120 5.50 -9.83 -9.83
CA ILE A 120 4.44 -9.48 -10.77
C ILE A 120 4.29 -10.64 -11.74
N ALA A 121 3.09 -11.19 -11.84
CA ALA A 121 2.77 -12.22 -12.82
C ALA A 121 1.55 -11.80 -13.64
N SER A 122 1.65 -11.96 -14.96
CA SER A 122 0.54 -11.77 -15.86
C SER A 122 0.43 -12.97 -16.78
N ILE A 123 -0.80 -13.42 -17.04
CA ILE A 123 -1.10 -14.50 -17.96
C ILE A 123 -2.30 -14.10 -18.80
N GLY A 124 -2.26 -14.41 -20.09
CA GLY A 124 -3.32 -14.17 -21.04
C GLY A 124 -3.46 -15.35 -21.98
N ARG A 125 -4.70 -15.63 -22.38
CA ARG A 125 -5.03 -16.64 -23.38
C ARG A 125 -6.00 -16.07 -24.39
N ASP A 126 -5.63 -16.20 -25.66
CA ASP A 126 -6.49 -15.87 -26.79
C ASP A 126 -7.26 -17.13 -27.23
N PHE A 127 -8.58 -16.99 -27.34
CA PHE A 127 -9.50 -18.01 -27.82
C PHE A 127 -9.94 -17.75 -29.27
N GLY A 128 -9.11 -17.06 -30.04
CA GLY A 128 -9.35 -16.68 -31.43
C GLY A 128 -10.62 -15.84 -31.55
N LYS A 129 -11.55 -16.31 -32.38
CA LYS A 129 -12.79 -15.59 -32.67
C LYS A 129 -13.66 -15.34 -31.44
N PHE A 130 -13.54 -16.12 -30.37
CA PHE A 130 -14.41 -16.01 -29.19
C PHE A 130 -14.01 -14.86 -28.25
N GLY A 131 -12.73 -14.45 -28.26
CA GLY A 131 -12.21 -13.41 -27.37
C GLY A 131 -10.95 -13.84 -26.63
N SER A 132 -10.66 -13.17 -25.51
CA SER A 132 -9.44 -13.37 -24.73
C SER A 132 -9.69 -13.22 -23.23
N VAL A 133 -8.91 -13.94 -22.44
CA VAL A 133 -8.89 -13.79 -20.99
C VAL A 133 -7.49 -13.41 -20.56
N SER A 134 -7.36 -12.44 -19.65
CA SER A 134 -6.09 -12.10 -19.01
C SER A 134 -6.26 -11.95 -17.51
N MET A 135 -5.16 -12.16 -16.80
CA MET A 135 -5.05 -12.02 -15.36
C MET A 135 -3.72 -11.34 -15.05
N PHE A 136 -3.73 -10.46 -14.06
CA PHE A 136 -2.58 -9.76 -13.54
C PHE A 136 -2.56 -9.90 -12.02
N SER A 137 -1.41 -10.25 -11.48
CA SER A 137 -1.21 -10.41 -10.05
C SER A 137 0.06 -9.72 -9.60
N ARG A 138 0.02 -9.13 -8.41
CA ARG A 138 1.15 -8.47 -7.77
C ARG A 138 1.22 -8.89 -6.32
N PHE A 139 2.37 -9.38 -5.91
CA PHE A 139 2.70 -9.74 -4.53
C PHE A 139 3.85 -8.87 -4.08
N MET A 140 3.73 -8.25 -2.92
CA MET A 140 4.77 -7.40 -2.35
C MET A 140 5.02 -7.79 -0.90
N SER A 141 6.28 -7.81 -0.50
CA SER A 141 6.63 -7.89 0.92
C SER A 141 6.10 -6.66 1.66
N GLY A 142 6.01 -6.77 2.98
CA GLY A 142 5.47 -5.70 3.80
C GLY A 142 6.31 -4.43 3.72
N ARG A 143 5.67 -3.29 3.92
CA ARG A 143 6.38 -2.04 4.13
C ARG A 143 7.05 -2.05 5.51
N PRO A 144 8.26 -1.47 5.62
CA PRO A 144 8.87 -1.32 6.92
C PRO A 144 8.10 -0.28 7.75
N PHE A 145 8.15 -0.46 9.07
CA PHE A 145 7.61 0.50 10.03
C PHE A 145 8.42 0.47 11.33
N THR A 146 8.28 1.50 12.14
CA THR A 146 9.02 1.68 13.39
C THR A 146 8.09 1.47 14.57
N PRO A 147 8.51 0.76 15.64
CA PRO A 147 7.85 0.83 16.94
C PRO A 147 7.96 2.24 17.54
N MET A 148 6.82 2.90 17.72
CA MET A 148 6.74 4.30 18.17
C MET A 148 6.00 4.42 19.51
N ILE A 149 6.24 5.53 20.19
CA ILE A 149 5.43 6.01 21.31
C ILE A 149 4.40 6.99 20.74
N ALA A 150 3.15 6.91 21.19
CA ALA A 150 2.05 7.74 20.69
C ALA A 150 2.09 9.21 21.18
N SER A 151 3.25 9.70 21.60
CA SER A 151 3.45 11.03 22.18
C SER A 151 4.89 11.48 21.95
N ASP A 152 5.11 12.78 22.14
CA ASP A 152 6.45 13.36 22.31
C ASP A 152 6.87 13.12 23.77
N VAL A 153 7.88 12.28 23.98
CA VAL A 153 8.46 11.93 25.28
C VAL A 153 9.87 12.46 25.46
N ASN A 154 10.55 12.88 24.39
CA ASN A 154 11.86 13.53 24.50
C ASN A 154 11.75 15.06 24.63
N GLY A 155 10.59 15.63 24.33
CA GLY A 155 10.28 17.05 24.45
C GLY A 155 10.89 17.93 23.35
N ASP A 156 11.23 17.37 22.21
CA ASP A 156 11.74 18.15 21.07
C ASP A 156 10.63 18.87 20.27
N GLY A 157 9.36 18.57 20.57
CA GLY A 157 8.18 19.14 19.92
C GLY A 157 7.61 18.28 18.81
N PHE A 158 8.12 17.07 18.58
CA PHE A 158 7.64 16.15 17.56
C PHE A 158 7.19 14.82 18.17
N ALA A 159 5.97 14.39 17.83
CA ALA A 159 5.45 13.08 18.24
C ALA A 159 5.99 11.97 17.31
N ASN A 160 7.30 11.76 17.31
CA ASN A 160 8.02 10.81 16.47
C ASN A 160 9.09 10.02 17.24
N ASP A 161 8.86 9.83 18.54
CA ASP A 161 9.72 9.02 19.40
C ASP A 161 9.59 7.53 19.13
N ARG A 162 10.72 6.90 18.85
CA ARG A 162 10.88 5.45 18.78
C ARG A 162 10.76 4.87 20.18
N ALA A 163 10.14 3.71 20.29
CA ALA A 163 10.00 3.00 21.56
C ALA A 163 11.31 2.28 21.96
N PHE A 164 11.61 2.22 23.26
CA PHE A 164 12.57 1.24 23.80
C PHE A 164 11.87 -0.10 23.98
N ILE A 165 12.40 -1.17 23.40
CA ILE A 165 11.73 -2.48 23.51
C ILE A 165 12.18 -3.14 24.80
N PHE A 166 11.37 -3.02 25.85
CA PHE A 166 11.68 -3.62 27.14
C PHE A 166 11.71 -5.15 27.06
N ASP A 167 12.62 -5.78 27.82
CA ASP A 167 12.63 -7.23 27.97
C ASP A 167 11.72 -7.64 29.14
N PRO A 168 10.56 -8.26 28.86
CA PRO A 168 9.62 -8.61 29.92
C PRO A 168 10.08 -9.82 30.76
N ALA A 169 11.19 -10.50 30.40
CA ALA A 169 11.79 -11.54 31.23
C ALA A 169 12.76 -10.96 32.28
N VAL A 170 13.20 -9.72 32.11
CA VAL A 170 14.14 -9.04 33.04
C VAL A 170 13.34 -8.28 34.10
N ALA A 171 13.48 -8.68 35.37
CA ALA A 171 12.82 -8.01 36.47
C ALA A 171 13.27 -6.54 36.57
N GLY A 172 12.31 -5.62 36.72
CA GLY A 172 12.58 -4.18 36.82
C GLY A 172 13.00 -3.52 35.51
N SER A 173 12.89 -4.20 34.36
CA SER A 173 13.15 -3.59 33.05
C SER A 173 12.17 -2.47 32.72
N THR A 174 10.91 -2.57 33.18
CA THR A 174 9.88 -1.55 33.04
C THR A 174 9.56 -0.89 34.39
N SER A 175 9.13 0.36 34.36
CA SER A 175 8.60 1.06 35.55
C SER A 175 7.35 0.37 36.14
N THR A 176 6.53 -0.25 35.28
CA THR A 176 5.26 -0.84 35.67
C THR A 176 5.22 -2.32 35.29
N SER A 177 4.87 -3.18 36.26
CA SER A 177 4.73 -4.62 36.03
C SER A 177 3.66 -4.97 34.99
N SER A 178 2.61 -4.14 34.87
CA SER A 178 1.59 -4.29 33.84
C SER A 178 2.14 -4.13 32.43
N THR A 179 3.12 -3.24 32.19
CA THR A 179 3.78 -3.07 30.89
C THR A 179 4.49 -4.35 30.45
N ALA A 180 5.23 -5.00 31.36
CA ALA A 180 5.91 -6.26 31.07
C ALA A 180 4.91 -7.36 30.71
N VAL A 181 3.84 -7.51 31.50
CA VAL A 181 2.80 -8.52 31.24
C VAL A 181 2.05 -8.23 29.92
N ASP A 182 1.68 -6.99 29.67
CA ASP A 182 0.99 -6.60 28.43
C ASP A 182 1.90 -6.84 27.20
N LEU A 183 3.20 -6.60 27.32
CA LEU A 183 4.17 -6.85 26.27
C LEU A 183 4.31 -8.37 25.99
N GLN A 184 4.34 -9.20 27.03
CA GLN A 184 4.31 -10.67 26.86
C GLN A 184 3.04 -11.11 26.12
N ARG A 185 1.87 -10.59 26.49
CA ARG A 185 0.60 -10.89 25.81
C ARG A 185 0.62 -10.44 24.35
N LEU A 186 1.16 -9.26 24.07
CA LEU A 186 1.32 -8.76 22.69
C LEU A 186 2.23 -9.68 21.88
N VAL A 187 3.43 -10.00 22.37
CA VAL A 187 4.40 -10.87 21.69
C VAL A 187 3.80 -12.26 21.44
N ALA A 188 3.06 -12.82 22.39
CA ALA A 188 2.37 -14.11 22.24
C ALA A 188 1.28 -14.05 21.15
N GLY A 189 0.48 -12.99 21.10
CA GLY A 189 -0.62 -12.81 20.14
C GLY A 189 -0.23 -12.23 18.78
N ALA A 190 0.98 -11.67 18.63
CA ALA A 190 1.42 -10.99 17.43
C ALA A 190 1.66 -11.94 16.24
N SER A 191 1.59 -11.37 15.02
CA SER A 191 2.01 -12.07 13.81
C SER A 191 3.51 -12.40 13.86
N ARG A 192 3.93 -13.46 13.16
CA ARG A 192 5.32 -13.98 13.22
C ARG A 192 6.37 -12.91 12.92
N ASN A 193 6.13 -12.06 11.93
CA ASN A 193 7.02 -10.96 11.53
C ASN A 193 7.13 -9.87 12.62
N VAL A 194 6.03 -9.54 13.30
CA VAL A 194 6.01 -8.56 14.39
C VAL A 194 6.68 -9.13 15.64
N ARG A 195 6.35 -10.36 16.01
CA ARG A 195 6.99 -11.08 17.12
C ARG A 195 8.50 -11.11 16.96
N GLN A 196 8.98 -11.60 15.80
CA GLN A 196 10.41 -11.68 15.51
C GLN A 196 11.08 -10.29 15.48
N CYS A 197 10.34 -9.23 15.11
CA CYS A 197 10.84 -7.87 15.17
C CYS A 197 11.08 -7.39 16.61
N LEU A 198 10.11 -7.62 17.50
CA LEU A 198 10.20 -7.24 18.91
C LEU A 198 11.27 -8.05 19.64
N GLU A 199 11.27 -9.38 19.47
CA GLU A 199 12.24 -10.30 20.09
C GLU A 199 13.69 -9.93 19.73
N ARG A 200 13.94 -9.57 18.47
CA ARG A 200 15.29 -9.13 18.05
C ARG A 200 15.68 -7.79 18.66
N GLN A 201 14.77 -7.00 19.22
CA GLN A 201 15.06 -5.66 19.71
C GLN A 201 14.93 -5.54 21.23
N LEU A 202 14.68 -6.62 21.96
CA LEU A 202 14.60 -6.62 23.42
C LEU A 202 15.85 -5.97 24.05
N GLY A 203 15.63 -5.14 25.06
CA GLY A 203 16.66 -4.44 25.82
C GLY A 203 17.34 -3.29 25.07
N ARG A 204 16.77 -2.80 23.96
CA ARG A 204 17.36 -1.69 23.21
C ARG A 204 16.31 -0.77 22.55
N PRO A 205 16.73 0.45 22.16
CA PRO A 205 15.92 1.33 21.33
C PRO A 205 15.51 0.65 20.02
N ALA A 206 14.24 0.79 19.64
CA ALA A 206 13.79 0.31 18.35
C ALA A 206 14.56 1.01 17.23
N ALA A 207 15.14 0.26 16.30
CA ALA A 207 15.75 0.83 15.11
C ALA A 207 14.66 1.39 14.17
N ALA A 208 14.95 2.52 13.52
CA ALA A 208 14.03 3.10 12.54
C ALA A 208 13.76 2.10 11.40
N ASN A 209 12.48 1.92 11.06
CA ASN A 209 12.00 1.03 10.01
C ASN A 209 12.42 -0.44 10.20
N SER A 210 12.57 -0.89 11.45
CA SER A 210 13.06 -2.23 11.77
C SER A 210 12.03 -3.35 11.61
N CYS A 211 10.75 -3.06 11.86
CA CYS A 211 9.67 -4.02 11.68
C CYS A 211 9.18 -4.00 10.24
N GLU A 212 8.50 -5.07 9.84
CA GLU A 212 7.96 -5.22 8.49
C GLU A 212 6.53 -5.72 8.59
N GLY A 213 5.62 -5.12 7.80
CA GLY A 213 4.24 -5.57 7.71
C GLY A 213 4.09 -6.95 7.06
N PRO A 214 2.87 -7.49 6.99
CA PRO A 214 2.60 -8.70 6.22
C PRO A 214 2.73 -8.44 4.73
N TRP A 215 2.81 -9.52 3.95
CA TRP A 215 2.74 -9.44 2.49
C TRP A 215 1.39 -8.90 2.03
N THR A 216 1.41 -8.10 0.96
CA THR A 216 0.20 -7.62 0.28
C THR A 216 0.05 -8.29 -1.07
N THR A 217 -1.18 -8.57 -1.44
CA THR A 217 -1.52 -9.19 -2.72
C THR A 217 -2.56 -8.37 -3.46
N PHE A 218 -2.41 -8.27 -4.76
CA PHE A 218 -3.37 -7.65 -5.66
C PHE A 218 -3.59 -8.57 -6.86
N LEU A 219 -4.84 -8.68 -7.29
CA LEU A 219 -5.25 -9.48 -8.42
C LEU A 219 -6.25 -8.68 -9.25
N SER A 220 -6.10 -8.73 -10.56
CA SER A 220 -7.12 -8.29 -11.51
C SER A 220 -7.22 -9.28 -12.66
N ALA A 221 -8.40 -9.36 -13.26
CA ALA A 221 -8.67 -10.20 -14.41
C ALA A 221 -9.51 -9.42 -15.42
N GLN A 222 -9.35 -9.76 -16.70
CA GLN A 222 -10.11 -9.15 -17.78
C GLN A 222 -10.58 -10.24 -18.74
N VAL A 223 -11.85 -10.20 -19.10
CA VAL A 223 -12.47 -11.09 -20.07
C VAL A 223 -13.03 -10.25 -21.21
N SER A 224 -12.42 -10.36 -22.37
CA SER A 224 -12.92 -9.78 -23.61
C SER A 224 -13.61 -10.87 -24.40
N VAL A 225 -14.87 -10.63 -24.78
CA VAL A 225 -15.69 -11.51 -25.60
C VAL A 225 -15.98 -10.82 -26.92
N ASN A 226 -15.91 -11.57 -28.01
CA ASN A 226 -16.38 -11.13 -29.32
C ASN A 226 -17.75 -11.76 -29.63
N PRO A 227 -18.84 -11.05 -29.33
CA PRO A 227 -20.19 -11.59 -29.41
C PRO A 227 -20.66 -11.89 -30.84
N ARG A 228 -19.96 -11.40 -31.87
CA ARG A 228 -20.28 -11.71 -33.27
C ARG A 228 -20.26 -13.20 -33.58
N VAL A 229 -19.54 -14.01 -32.79
CA VAL A 229 -19.49 -15.48 -32.95
C VAL A 229 -20.76 -16.17 -32.49
N PHE A 230 -21.54 -15.57 -31.59
CA PHE A 230 -22.81 -16.15 -31.10
C PHE A 230 -24.02 -15.80 -31.99
N GLY A 231 -23.77 -15.10 -33.10
CA GLY A 231 -24.75 -14.76 -34.13
C GLY A 231 -25.65 -13.58 -33.79
N SER A 232 -26.31 -13.02 -34.80
CA SER A 232 -27.22 -11.85 -34.73
C SER A 232 -28.52 -12.08 -33.94
N ARG A 233 -28.63 -13.20 -33.20
CA ARG A 233 -29.89 -13.68 -32.60
C ARG A 233 -30.46 -12.76 -31.52
N ILE A 234 -29.67 -11.81 -31.02
CA ILE A 234 -30.05 -10.90 -29.95
C ILE A 234 -30.50 -9.53 -30.48
N GLY A 235 -30.53 -9.30 -31.80
CA GLY A 235 -30.92 -8.00 -32.41
C GLY A 235 -29.99 -6.83 -32.08
N LEU A 236 -29.10 -6.99 -31.11
CA LEU A 236 -28.09 -6.05 -30.67
C LEU A 236 -26.84 -6.25 -31.53
N HIS A 237 -26.44 -5.20 -32.24
CA HIS A 237 -25.16 -5.11 -32.95
C HIS A 237 -23.97 -4.98 -31.97
N LEU A 238 -23.92 -5.84 -30.96
CA LEU A 238 -22.83 -5.88 -30.00
C LEU A 238 -21.56 -6.36 -30.72
N THR A 239 -20.53 -5.53 -30.68
CA THR A 239 -19.26 -5.77 -31.39
C THR A 239 -18.13 -6.16 -30.45
N HIS A 240 -18.22 -5.74 -29.19
CA HIS A 240 -17.23 -6.02 -28.17
C HIS A 240 -17.90 -6.00 -26.80
N LEU A 241 -17.55 -6.97 -25.95
CA LEU A 241 -17.94 -7.00 -24.55
C LEU A 241 -16.67 -7.24 -23.74
N ASN A 242 -16.38 -6.36 -22.79
CA ASN A 242 -15.22 -6.46 -21.93
C ASN A 242 -15.67 -6.43 -20.47
N VAL A 243 -15.20 -7.39 -19.69
CA VAL A 243 -15.50 -7.50 -18.26
C VAL A 243 -14.17 -7.42 -17.51
N ALA A 244 -13.96 -6.33 -16.79
CA ALA A 244 -12.82 -6.17 -15.90
C ALA A 244 -13.23 -6.51 -14.46
N ILE A 245 -12.43 -7.34 -13.81
CA ILE A 245 -12.61 -7.79 -12.44
C ILE A 245 -11.40 -7.31 -11.65
N ASP A 246 -11.61 -6.33 -10.78
CA ASP A 246 -10.58 -5.75 -9.93
C ASP A 246 -10.72 -6.26 -8.50
N ASN A 247 -9.59 -6.67 -7.94
CA ASN A 247 -9.46 -7.17 -6.58
C ASN A 247 -10.45 -8.29 -6.18
N PRO A 248 -10.57 -9.40 -6.95
CA PRO A 248 -11.42 -10.53 -6.57
C PRO A 248 -11.00 -11.18 -5.25
N LEU A 249 -9.74 -11.00 -4.81
CA LEU A 249 -9.28 -11.48 -3.50
C LEU A 249 -10.03 -10.85 -2.32
N GLY A 250 -10.35 -9.55 -2.40
CA GLY A 250 -11.15 -8.89 -1.38
C GLY A 250 -12.58 -9.45 -1.29
N GLY A 251 -13.19 -9.74 -2.44
CA GLY A 251 -14.50 -10.38 -2.50
C GLY A 251 -14.49 -11.82 -1.99
N LEU A 252 -13.44 -12.59 -2.30
CA LEU A 252 -13.27 -13.95 -1.77
C LEU A 252 -13.03 -13.96 -0.25
N ASP A 253 -12.32 -12.96 0.28
CA ASP A 253 -12.11 -12.83 1.73
C ASP A 253 -13.43 -12.63 2.47
N GLU A 254 -14.30 -11.75 1.94
CA GLU A 254 -15.64 -11.53 2.49
C GLU A 254 -16.54 -12.76 2.31
N LEU A 255 -16.47 -13.43 1.15
CA LEU A 255 -17.26 -14.64 0.90
C LEU A 255 -16.89 -15.80 1.83
N LEU A 256 -15.60 -16.00 2.08
CA LEU A 256 -15.10 -17.13 2.88
C LEU A 256 -15.06 -16.85 4.38
N HIS A 257 -14.86 -15.59 4.78
CA HIS A 257 -14.66 -15.23 6.19
C HIS A 257 -15.74 -14.30 6.74
N GLY A 258 -16.69 -13.85 5.91
CA GLY A 258 -17.77 -12.94 6.31
C GLY A 258 -17.22 -11.69 6.98
N ARG A 259 -17.61 -11.47 8.24
CA ARG A 259 -17.17 -10.31 9.03
C ARG A 259 -15.77 -10.47 9.63
N ASN A 260 -15.19 -11.67 9.62
CA ASN A 260 -13.85 -11.96 10.14
C ASN A 260 -12.79 -11.91 9.03
N LEU A 261 -12.77 -10.78 8.30
CA LEU A 261 -11.88 -10.58 7.15
C LEU A 261 -10.41 -10.81 7.51
N ARG A 262 -9.69 -11.52 6.63
CA ARG A 262 -8.26 -11.79 6.75
C ARG A 262 -7.39 -10.73 6.07
N GLY A 263 -8.00 -9.80 5.34
CA GLY A 263 -7.33 -8.68 4.67
C GLY A 263 -6.81 -9.04 3.28
N TRP A 264 -7.33 -10.08 2.63
CA TRP A 264 -6.86 -10.41 1.28
C TRP A 264 -7.21 -9.29 0.31
N GLY A 265 -6.31 -9.00 -0.62
CA GLY A 265 -6.53 -7.95 -1.62
C GLY A 265 -6.52 -6.51 -1.08
N ASN A 266 -6.36 -6.32 0.24
CA ASN A 266 -6.39 -5.00 0.86
C ASN A 266 -4.97 -4.47 1.13
N PRO A 267 -4.74 -3.16 1.01
CA PRO A 267 -3.50 -2.57 1.46
C PRO A 267 -3.36 -2.77 2.98
N THR A 268 -2.16 -3.13 3.42
CA THR A 268 -1.88 -3.29 4.85
C THR A 268 -1.05 -2.12 5.35
N ALA A 269 -1.54 -1.48 6.42
CA ALA A 269 -0.85 -0.42 7.15
C ALA A 269 -0.80 -0.84 8.62
N PRO A 270 0.31 -1.44 9.08
CA PRO A 270 0.45 -1.85 10.49
C PRO A 270 0.39 -0.62 11.41
N ASP A 271 -0.28 -0.74 12.57
CA ASP A 271 -0.22 0.29 13.61
C ASP A 271 1.21 0.37 14.19
N PRO A 272 1.94 1.49 14.02
CA PRO A 272 3.31 1.61 14.51
C PRO A 272 3.38 1.89 16.01
N THR A 273 2.26 2.23 16.65
CA THR A 273 2.23 2.64 18.06
C THR A 273 2.41 1.42 18.95
N LEU A 274 3.56 1.32 19.62
CA LEU A 274 3.82 0.28 20.61
C LEU A 274 3.36 0.71 22.00
N TYR A 275 3.66 1.95 22.40
CA TYR A 275 3.34 2.46 23.72
C TYR A 275 2.47 3.71 23.69
N ARG A 276 1.66 3.86 24.72
CA ARG A 276 0.97 5.09 25.09
C ARG A 276 1.42 5.51 26.48
N VAL A 277 1.68 6.80 26.65
CA VAL A 277 2.08 7.36 27.94
C VAL A 277 0.87 7.41 28.87
N ARG A 278 1.06 7.01 30.13
CA ARG A 278 0.05 7.03 31.19
C ARG A 278 0.42 7.93 32.35
N GLY A 279 1.71 8.21 32.54
CA GLY A 279 2.21 9.07 33.59
C GLY A 279 3.72 9.23 33.50
N PHE A 280 4.26 10.03 34.42
CA PHE A 280 5.70 10.25 34.55
C PHE A 280 6.09 10.34 36.02
N ASP A 281 7.09 9.55 36.42
CA ASP A 281 7.74 9.62 37.73
C ASP A 281 8.99 10.50 37.64
N ALA A 282 8.89 11.72 38.16
CA ALA A 282 9.99 12.67 38.16
C ALA A 282 11.16 12.26 39.07
N SER A 283 10.89 11.50 40.14
CA SER A 283 11.91 11.05 41.08
C SER A 283 12.75 9.92 40.50
N ALA A 284 12.09 8.93 39.88
CA ALA A 284 12.74 7.82 39.20
C ALA A 284 13.22 8.18 37.78
N ARG A 285 12.74 9.30 37.22
CA ARG A 285 12.96 9.73 35.83
C ARG A 285 12.54 8.67 34.83
N ARG A 286 11.26 8.28 34.89
CA ARG A 286 10.67 7.20 34.06
C ARG A 286 9.27 7.55 33.61
N TYR A 287 8.92 7.13 32.41
CA TYR A 287 7.54 7.18 31.93
C TYR A 287 6.80 5.89 32.28
N GLU A 288 5.53 6.03 32.61
CA GLU A 288 4.63 4.87 32.71
C GLU A 288 3.99 4.62 31.36
N TYR A 289 4.29 3.45 30.78
CA TYR A 289 3.80 3.07 29.47
C TYR A 289 2.69 2.02 29.55
N GLN A 290 1.65 2.20 28.76
CA GLN A 290 0.72 1.14 28.40
C GLN A 290 1.03 0.60 27.02
N VAL A 291 1.15 -0.72 26.90
CA VAL A 291 1.34 -1.40 25.62
C VAL A 291 0.05 -1.31 24.80
N ASN A 292 0.16 -0.94 23.53
CA ASN A 292 -0.94 -1.04 22.58
C ASN A 292 -1.10 -2.50 22.12
N PRO A 293 -2.19 -3.19 22.47
CA PRO A 293 -2.40 -4.58 22.04
C PRO A 293 -2.62 -4.71 20.52
N ARG A 294 -2.79 -3.60 19.80
CA ARG A 294 -2.97 -3.55 18.35
C ARG A 294 -1.67 -3.23 17.59
N PHE A 295 -0.53 -3.15 18.27
CA PHE A 295 0.75 -2.91 17.59
C PHE A 295 0.98 -3.92 16.45
N GLY A 296 1.28 -3.41 15.26
CA GLY A 296 1.51 -4.22 14.07
C GLY A 296 0.26 -4.92 13.50
N ASP A 297 -0.93 -4.64 14.03
CA ASP A 297 -2.19 -5.19 13.54
C ASP A 297 -2.55 -4.60 12.18
N THR A 298 -3.02 -5.45 11.27
CA THR A 298 -3.43 -5.09 9.91
C THR A 298 -4.85 -5.56 9.57
N ARG A 299 -5.64 -5.93 10.58
CA ARG A 299 -7.01 -6.42 10.38
C ARG A 299 -7.88 -5.34 9.72
N PRO A 300 -8.66 -5.68 8.67
CA PRO A 300 -9.52 -4.73 7.95
C PRO A 300 -10.53 -3.98 8.83
N ALA A 301 -10.95 -4.56 9.96
CA ALA A 301 -11.84 -3.92 10.93
C ALA A 301 -11.20 -2.67 11.58
N ASN A 302 -9.87 -2.59 11.59
CA ASN A 302 -9.09 -1.53 12.23
C ASN A 302 -8.44 -0.57 11.22
N THR A 303 -8.56 -0.83 9.92
CA THR A 303 -7.99 0.01 8.84
C THR A 303 -9.09 0.72 8.05
N ALA A 304 -8.96 2.04 7.89
CA ALA A 304 -9.94 2.86 7.16
C ALA A 304 -9.89 2.69 5.63
N ILE A 305 -8.75 2.25 5.08
CA ILE A 305 -8.54 2.10 3.63
C ILE A 305 -8.95 0.69 3.20
N ARG A 306 -9.86 0.60 2.23
CA ARG A 306 -10.32 -0.67 1.64
C ARG A 306 -10.18 -0.66 0.13
N ALA A 307 -9.76 -1.78 -0.44
CA ALA A 307 -9.81 -2.02 -1.86
C ALA A 307 -11.02 -2.91 -2.16
N PRO A 308 -12.15 -2.37 -2.66
CA PRO A 308 -13.33 -3.18 -2.90
C PRO A 308 -13.12 -4.11 -4.10
N PHE A 309 -13.80 -5.25 -4.08
CA PHE A 309 -14.04 -6.04 -5.28
C PHE A 309 -14.91 -5.24 -6.25
N ARG A 310 -14.49 -5.12 -7.51
CA ARG A 310 -15.24 -4.39 -8.53
C ARG A 310 -15.34 -5.20 -9.81
N VAL A 311 -16.53 -5.20 -10.40
CA VAL A 311 -16.77 -5.71 -11.75
C VAL A 311 -17.19 -4.54 -12.63
N SER A 312 -16.43 -4.28 -13.68
CA SER A 312 -16.72 -3.24 -14.67
C SER A 312 -17.05 -3.91 -16.00
N VAL A 313 -18.17 -3.54 -16.61
CA VAL A 313 -18.62 -4.08 -17.89
C VAL A 313 -18.63 -2.96 -18.93
N GLU A 314 -17.85 -3.12 -20.00
CA GLU A 314 -17.85 -2.23 -21.17
C GLU A 314 -18.46 -2.98 -22.36
N ALA A 315 -19.48 -2.39 -22.98
CA ALA A 315 -20.14 -2.94 -24.16
C ALA A 315 -20.06 -1.92 -25.30
N ARG A 316 -19.65 -2.38 -26.49
CA ARG A 316 -19.63 -1.55 -27.71
C ARG A 316 -20.68 -2.01 -28.70
N LEU A 317 -21.67 -1.15 -28.94
CA LEU A 317 -22.78 -1.38 -29.85
C LEU A 317 -22.57 -0.60 -31.15
N ASN A 318 -22.79 -1.23 -32.30
CA ASN A 318 -22.83 -0.53 -33.58
C ASN A 318 -24.28 -0.25 -33.98
N LEU A 319 -24.80 0.93 -33.66
CA LEU A 319 -26.20 1.28 -33.90
C LEU A 319 -26.53 1.56 -35.39
N SER A 320 -25.52 1.55 -36.26
CA SER A 320 -25.70 1.80 -37.69
C SER A 320 -25.93 0.52 -38.48
N THR A 321 -26.78 0.58 -39.51
CA THR A 321 -26.88 -0.49 -40.50
C THR A 321 -25.51 -0.67 -41.18
N PRO A 322 -24.99 -1.90 -41.35
CA PRO A 322 -23.71 -2.11 -42.02
C PRO A 322 -23.62 -1.40 -43.38
N VAL A 323 -22.51 -0.72 -43.67
CA VAL A 323 -22.32 0.05 -44.91
C VAL A 323 -22.61 -0.78 -46.15
N ALA A 324 -22.22 -2.06 -46.17
CA ALA A 324 -22.53 -2.98 -47.26
C ALA A 324 -24.05 -3.17 -47.47
N GLN A 325 -24.82 -3.30 -46.40
CA GLN A 325 -26.28 -3.38 -46.48
C GLN A 325 -26.90 -2.04 -46.89
N GLN A 326 -26.37 -0.92 -46.38
CA GLN A 326 -26.81 0.41 -46.84
C GLN A 326 -26.53 0.61 -48.33
N GLN A 327 -25.37 0.18 -48.82
CA GLN A 327 -25.00 0.26 -50.24
C GLN A 327 -25.88 -0.64 -51.10
N VAL A 328 -26.12 -1.89 -50.67
CA VAL A 328 -27.04 -2.81 -51.36
C VAL A 328 -28.46 -2.24 -51.36
N HIS A 329 -28.93 -1.72 -50.22
CA HIS A 329 -30.23 -1.08 -50.13
C HIS A 329 -30.33 0.13 -51.08
N ARG A 330 -29.30 1.00 -51.12
CA ARG A 330 -29.23 2.13 -52.07
C ARG A 330 -29.22 1.68 -53.53
N PHE A 331 -28.49 0.62 -53.87
CA PHE A 331 -28.48 0.07 -55.24
C PHE A 331 -29.81 -0.57 -55.62
N LEU A 332 -30.52 -1.16 -54.66
CA LEU A 332 -31.83 -1.78 -54.88
C LEU A 332 -32.98 -0.77 -54.87
N SER A 333 -32.86 0.32 -54.13
CA SER A 333 -33.89 1.36 -54.00
C SER A 333 -33.88 2.36 -55.15
N ALA A 334 -32.74 2.57 -55.81
CA ALA A 334 -32.63 3.46 -56.97
C ALA A 334 -33.64 3.10 -58.09
N GLY A 335 -34.47 4.07 -58.49
CA GLY A 335 -35.49 3.90 -59.53
C GLY A 335 -36.68 3.02 -59.14
N ARG A 336 -36.93 2.81 -57.84
CA ARG A 336 -38.09 2.06 -57.30
C ARG A 336 -38.79 2.88 -56.22
N ASN A 337 -40.11 2.70 -56.07
CA ASN A 337 -40.94 3.36 -55.06
C ASN A 337 -40.75 4.89 -55.00
N GLY A 338 -40.64 5.55 -56.16
CA GLY A 338 -40.49 7.01 -56.25
C GLY A 338 -39.07 7.54 -56.00
N ASN A 339 -38.08 6.68 -55.73
CA ASN A 339 -36.71 7.12 -55.53
C ASN A 339 -36.00 7.50 -56.84
N PRO A 340 -35.21 8.60 -56.87
CA PRO A 340 -34.52 9.06 -58.06
C PRO A 340 -33.42 8.09 -58.52
N GLY A 341 -33.14 8.08 -59.82
CA GLY A 341 -32.10 7.26 -60.45
C GLY A 341 -32.63 6.11 -61.33
N LYS A 342 -31.73 5.48 -62.10
CA LYS A 342 -32.07 4.39 -63.03
C LYS A 342 -32.15 3.05 -62.30
N ARG A 343 -33.26 2.33 -62.47
CA ARG A 343 -33.44 0.97 -61.94
C ARG A 343 -32.36 0.04 -62.52
N LEU A 344 -31.48 -0.46 -61.65
CA LEU A 344 -30.40 -1.36 -62.04
C LEU A 344 -30.93 -2.75 -62.37
N THR A 345 -30.38 -3.38 -63.41
CA THR A 345 -30.69 -4.76 -63.79
C THR A 345 -30.00 -5.75 -62.85
N VAL A 346 -30.47 -7.00 -62.81
CA VAL A 346 -29.87 -8.06 -61.98
C VAL A 346 -28.39 -8.29 -62.35
N ALA A 347 -28.05 -8.17 -63.64
CA ALA A 347 -26.67 -8.29 -64.12
C ALA A 347 -25.76 -7.15 -63.61
N ASP A 348 -26.27 -5.92 -63.60
CA ASP A 348 -25.54 -4.75 -63.11
C ASP A 348 -25.29 -4.82 -61.61
N LEU A 349 -26.27 -5.28 -60.85
CA LEU A 349 -26.17 -5.50 -59.40
C LEU A 349 -25.10 -6.55 -59.08
N LYS A 350 -25.08 -7.68 -59.80
CA LYS A 350 -24.06 -8.74 -59.64
C LYS A 350 -22.65 -8.22 -59.94
N ARG A 351 -22.46 -7.45 -61.02
CA ARG A 351 -21.16 -6.87 -61.38
C ARG A 351 -20.65 -5.86 -60.35
N ARG A 352 -21.54 -5.05 -59.76
CA ARG A 352 -21.17 -4.07 -58.74
C ARG A 352 -20.82 -4.74 -57.41
N TYR A 353 -21.61 -5.73 -56.99
CA TYR A 353 -21.32 -6.50 -55.79
C TYR A 353 -19.98 -7.25 -55.87
N ALA A 354 -19.69 -7.88 -57.01
CA ALA A 354 -18.42 -8.56 -57.26
C ALA A 354 -17.19 -7.63 -57.23
N ARG A 355 -17.39 -6.33 -57.47
CA ARG A 355 -16.34 -5.31 -57.44
C ARG A 355 -16.05 -4.84 -56.01
N CYS A 356 -17.10 -4.62 -55.22
CA CYS A 356 -16.98 -4.24 -53.82
C CYS A 356 -16.48 -5.38 -52.92
N ALA A 357 -16.62 -6.65 -53.32
CA ALA A 357 -16.11 -7.80 -52.56
C ALA A 357 -14.59 -8.07 -52.77
N ARG A 358 -13.95 -7.39 -53.74
CA ARG A 358 -12.52 -7.52 -54.07
C ARG A 358 -11.66 -6.37 -53.52
N SER A 359 -12.30 -5.37 -52.92
CA SER A 359 -11.70 -4.23 -52.23
C SER A 359 -11.95 -4.36 -50.74
#